data_AF-A0A3M7ACT0-F1
#
_entry.id   AF-A0A3M7ACT0-F1
#
_cell.length_a   1.000
_cell.length_b   1.000
_cell.length_c   1.000
_cell.angle_alpha   90.00
_cell.angle_beta   90.00
_cell.angle_gamma   90.00
#
_symmetry.space_group_name_H-M   'P 1'
#
loop_
_entity.id
_entity.type
_entity.pdbx_description
1 polymer ?
#
loop_
_entity_poly.entity_id
_entity_poly.type
_entity_poly.pdbx_seq_one_letter_code
_entity_poly.pdbx_strand_id
1 'polypeptide(L)'
;LLPLDPSKKTAVIGGNAAVAAYCGGGSASLLPYHAVSSLDGIKAQAANVQYALGSPGWKRLPLLSLMSKSKSGEQGLDLTLYLEPHGTPGRKSFDSMRITDSNVLLADYKHPKKPADDTFYADIDCYIVPDETADYEFSCSVAGIAKIFVDGNLVVDNDTKQTPGDSFFGAGTIEEVSSCRLTAGEKHSVHVEFGTLPTQRLVKEGTTGFGAGGVRLGCYRKVDMADERRRAVECAKANDQVVLCIGLNGDWESEGYDRAHMDLPPGTDDLVRAVLAANPNTVVVNQSGTPVTMPWATEVSALLQAWYGGNETGHAIADVVFGKTNPSGKLSLSFPIRNEDNPAYLNFSSDENRVWYGEDVYIGYRFYEKIKKQVAFPFGHGLSYTTFKLDKLNVSADASTIKSTLTVTNTGSKDGAEVVQVYVAPVSPSIRRPIKELKGFTKCFLKAGESRQVQVSMSKKYSTSFWSEQRKEWICEKGEYEVLVGTSSQDTPLRGSISLPRTTYWSGL
;
A
#
# COMPACT_ATOMS: atom_id res chain seq x y z
N LEU A 1 -9.48 -20.58 10.28
CA LEU A 1 -9.54 -20.85 8.83
C LEU A 1 -8.14 -21.10 8.27
N LEU A 2 -7.22 -20.13 8.36
CA LEU A 2 -5.83 -20.31 7.93
C LEU A 2 -5.05 -21.31 8.81
N PRO A 3 -4.00 -21.97 8.27
CA PRO A 3 -3.58 -21.97 6.86
C PRO A 3 -4.53 -22.77 5.95
N LEU A 4 -4.59 -22.42 4.67
CA LEU A 4 -5.35 -23.14 3.64
C LEU A 4 -4.60 -24.39 3.14
N ASP A 5 -5.34 -25.30 2.50
CA ASP A 5 -4.80 -26.55 1.95
C ASP A 5 -4.52 -26.38 0.45
N PRO A 6 -3.26 -26.43 -0.02
CA PRO A 6 -2.93 -26.22 -1.44
C PRO A 6 -3.46 -27.31 -2.37
N SER A 7 -3.92 -28.45 -1.84
CA SER A 7 -4.53 -29.53 -2.64
C SER A 7 -6.01 -29.27 -3.00
N LYS A 8 -6.68 -28.34 -2.30
CA LYS A 8 -8.09 -28.03 -2.50
C LYS A 8 -8.32 -27.08 -3.68
N LYS A 9 -9.52 -27.15 -4.23
CA LYS A 9 -9.96 -26.25 -5.29
C LYS A 9 -10.12 -24.83 -4.72
N THR A 10 -9.35 -23.88 -5.25
CA THR A 10 -9.17 -22.54 -4.68
C THR A 10 -9.62 -21.46 -5.65
N ALA A 11 -10.57 -20.63 -5.23
CA ALA A 11 -10.90 -19.40 -5.95
C ALA A 11 -9.97 -18.27 -5.48
N VAL A 12 -9.35 -17.56 -6.41
CA VAL A 12 -8.68 -16.28 -6.15
C VAL A 12 -9.54 -15.19 -6.77
N ILE A 13 -10.01 -14.24 -5.95
CA ILE A 13 -11.00 -13.24 -6.36
C ILE A 13 -10.50 -11.85 -5.99
N GLY A 14 -10.81 -10.83 -6.78
CA GLY A 14 -10.70 -9.42 -6.37
C GLY A 14 -9.72 -8.59 -7.21
N GLY A 15 -9.87 -7.26 -7.10
CA GLY A 15 -9.12 -6.28 -7.90
C GLY A 15 -7.59 -6.32 -7.70
N ASN A 16 -7.11 -6.80 -6.57
CA ASN A 16 -5.67 -6.92 -6.27
C ASN A 16 -5.15 -8.36 -6.48
N ALA A 17 -5.92 -9.23 -7.12
CA ALA A 17 -5.49 -10.61 -7.38
C ALA A 17 -4.51 -10.71 -8.54
N ALA A 18 -4.91 -10.25 -9.74
CA ALA A 18 -4.17 -10.47 -10.99
C ALA A 18 -3.16 -9.35 -11.33
N VAL A 19 -3.28 -8.19 -10.69
CA VAL A 19 -2.33 -7.08 -10.84
C VAL A 19 -1.56 -6.93 -9.52
N ALA A 20 -0.24 -6.94 -9.59
CA ALA A 20 0.60 -6.84 -8.41
C ALA A 20 0.56 -5.41 -7.82
N ALA A 21 -0.04 -5.24 -6.64
CA ALA A 21 0.12 -4.05 -5.82
C ALA A 21 1.39 -4.16 -4.96
N TYR A 22 2.55 -3.81 -5.55
CA TYR A 22 3.86 -4.09 -4.94
C TYR A 22 4.55 -2.86 -4.31
N CYS A 23 4.15 -1.64 -4.67
CA CYS A 23 4.65 -0.38 -4.08
C CYS A 23 3.58 0.72 -4.09
N GLY A 24 3.82 1.78 -3.31
CA GLY A 24 3.11 3.06 -3.46
C GLY A 24 3.60 3.85 -4.68
N GLY A 25 2.87 4.90 -5.06
CA GLY A 25 3.23 5.77 -6.18
C GLY A 25 4.28 6.85 -5.82
N GLY A 26 4.90 7.43 -6.84
CA GLY A 26 5.85 8.55 -6.70
C GLY A 26 7.32 8.14 -6.67
N SER A 27 8.17 8.96 -6.05
CA SER A 27 9.64 8.79 -6.01
C SER A 27 10.12 7.53 -5.30
N ALA A 28 9.28 6.90 -4.47
CA ALA A 28 9.55 5.61 -3.86
C ALA A 28 9.29 4.41 -4.81
N SER A 29 8.58 4.65 -5.92
CA SER A 29 8.34 3.62 -6.92
C SER A 29 9.57 3.40 -7.80
N LEU A 30 9.75 2.15 -8.24
CA LEU A 30 10.85 1.73 -9.10
C LEU A 30 10.32 0.75 -10.14
N LEU A 31 11.01 0.65 -11.28
CA LEU A 31 10.77 -0.42 -12.24
C LEU A 31 11.23 -1.75 -11.61
N PRO A 32 10.32 -2.71 -11.34
CA PRO A 32 10.71 -3.97 -10.72
C PRO A 32 11.36 -4.88 -11.77
N TYR A 33 12.31 -5.73 -11.34
CA TYR A 33 12.79 -6.84 -12.19
C TYR A 33 11.62 -7.73 -12.66
N HIS A 34 10.68 -7.95 -11.75
CA HIS A 34 9.41 -8.64 -11.93
C HIS A 34 8.51 -8.30 -10.74
N ALA A 35 7.20 -8.40 -10.88
CA ALA A 35 6.25 -8.26 -9.77
C ALA A 35 5.26 -9.41 -9.79
N VAL A 36 5.34 -10.29 -8.79
CA VAL A 36 4.47 -11.48 -8.69
C VAL A 36 3.12 -11.06 -8.11
N SER A 37 2.06 -11.23 -8.89
CA SER A 37 0.69 -10.96 -8.42
C SER A 37 0.25 -11.98 -7.35
N SER A 38 -0.74 -11.62 -6.54
CA SER A 38 -1.32 -12.55 -5.55
C SER A 38 -1.84 -13.82 -6.22
N LEU A 39 -2.44 -13.70 -7.42
CA LEU A 39 -2.90 -14.82 -8.22
C LEU A 39 -1.75 -15.75 -8.63
N ASP A 40 -0.65 -15.19 -9.14
CA ASP A 40 0.49 -15.98 -9.60
C ASP A 40 1.20 -16.67 -8.44
N GLY A 41 1.35 -15.98 -7.30
CA GLY A 41 1.90 -16.57 -6.09
C GLY A 41 1.08 -17.75 -5.57
N ILE A 42 -0.25 -17.64 -5.61
CA ILE A 42 -1.15 -18.74 -5.21
C ILE A 42 -1.10 -19.90 -6.21
N LYS A 43 -1.11 -19.62 -7.52
CA LYS A 43 -0.94 -20.64 -8.58
C LYS A 43 0.39 -21.39 -8.49
N ALA A 44 1.44 -20.74 -8.01
CA ALA A 44 2.73 -21.39 -7.81
C ALA A 44 2.72 -22.47 -6.71
N GLN A 45 1.72 -22.46 -5.82
CA GLN A 45 1.62 -23.40 -4.69
C GLN A 45 0.39 -24.32 -4.74
N ALA A 46 -0.67 -23.92 -5.48
CA ALA A 46 -1.91 -24.69 -5.61
C ALA A 46 -2.21 -25.03 -7.08
N ALA A 47 -2.57 -26.29 -7.35
CA ALA A 47 -2.76 -26.79 -8.71
C ALA A 47 -4.14 -26.50 -9.32
N ASN A 48 -5.17 -26.28 -8.48
CA ASN A 48 -6.55 -26.08 -8.93
C ASN A 48 -7.05 -24.68 -8.53
N VAL A 49 -6.61 -23.68 -9.29
CA VAL A 49 -6.90 -22.27 -9.03
C VAL A 49 -7.82 -21.69 -10.10
N GLN A 50 -8.95 -21.15 -9.69
CA GLN A 50 -9.85 -20.37 -10.54
C GLN A 50 -9.76 -18.89 -10.18
N TYR A 51 -9.93 -18.01 -11.17
CA TYR A 51 -9.85 -16.57 -11.00
C TYR A 51 -11.15 -15.89 -11.41
N ALA A 52 -11.56 -14.87 -10.66
CA ALA A 52 -12.57 -13.90 -11.07
C ALA A 52 -12.20 -12.50 -10.56
N LEU A 53 -12.41 -11.46 -11.36
CA LEU A 53 -12.11 -10.09 -10.94
C LEU A 53 -13.05 -9.64 -9.80
N GLY A 54 -14.36 -9.83 -9.97
CA GLY A 54 -15.37 -9.46 -8.97
C GLY A 54 -15.66 -7.97 -8.90
N SER A 55 -14.64 -7.18 -8.59
CA SER A 55 -14.70 -5.72 -8.55
C SER A 55 -13.32 -5.17 -8.92
N PRO A 56 -13.23 -4.20 -9.85
CA PRO A 56 -12.05 -3.36 -10.01
C PRO A 56 -11.58 -2.78 -8.67
N GLY A 57 -10.26 -2.81 -8.45
CA GLY A 57 -9.61 -2.14 -7.30
C GLY A 57 -8.85 -0.87 -7.70
N TRP A 58 -8.83 -0.53 -8.98
CA TRP A 58 -7.99 0.52 -9.51
C TRP A 58 -8.69 1.89 -9.51
N LYS A 59 -7.94 2.95 -9.17
CA LYS A 59 -8.40 4.35 -9.30
C LYS A 59 -8.42 4.81 -10.75
N ARG A 60 -7.44 4.33 -11.52
CA ARG A 60 -7.21 4.60 -12.94
C ARG A 60 -7.12 3.28 -13.70
N LEU A 61 -7.42 3.24 -14.99
CA LEU A 61 -7.38 1.97 -15.73
C LEU A 61 -6.01 1.28 -15.60
N PRO A 62 -5.97 -0.07 -15.55
CA PRO A 62 -4.73 -0.84 -15.61
C PRO A 62 -3.85 -0.39 -16.78
N LEU A 63 -2.54 -0.43 -16.56
CA LEU A 63 -1.54 0.01 -17.52
C LEU A 63 -1.67 -0.76 -18.84
N LEU A 64 -1.66 -0.04 -19.97
CA LEU A 64 -1.73 -0.61 -21.32
C LEU A 64 -0.61 -1.65 -21.55
N SER A 65 0.57 -1.44 -20.96
CA SER A 65 1.71 -2.36 -21.02
C SER A 65 1.44 -3.76 -20.46
N LEU A 66 0.38 -3.94 -19.66
CA LEU A 66 -0.04 -5.26 -19.17
C LEU A 66 -0.74 -6.09 -20.27
N MET A 67 -1.29 -5.44 -21.29
CA MET A 67 -2.02 -6.08 -22.39
C MET A 67 -1.30 -5.98 -23.74
N SER A 68 -0.36 -5.04 -23.87
CA SER A 68 0.28 -4.71 -25.15
C SER A 68 1.59 -5.46 -25.41
N LYS A 69 1.91 -5.57 -26.69
CA LYS A 69 3.19 -6.02 -27.21
C LYS A 69 3.80 -4.95 -28.11
N SER A 70 5.12 -4.81 -28.04
CA SER A 70 5.91 -3.98 -28.96
C SER A 70 5.89 -4.56 -30.38
N LYS A 71 6.42 -3.85 -31.36
CA LYS A 71 6.60 -4.33 -32.74
C LYS A 71 7.44 -5.62 -32.81
N SER A 72 8.36 -5.84 -31.86
CA SER A 72 9.15 -7.07 -31.74
C SER A 72 8.37 -8.27 -31.20
N GLY A 73 7.15 -8.06 -30.69
CA GLY A 73 6.29 -9.10 -30.09
C GLY A 73 6.57 -9.36 -28.61
N GLU A 74 7.50 -8.63 -28.00
CA GLU A 74 7.75 -8.64 -26.56
C GLU A 74 6.69 -7.80 -25.82
N GLN A 75 6.46 -8.09 -24.53
CA GLN A 75 5.55 -7.27 -23.72
C GLN A 75 6.06 -5.82 -23.60
N GLY A 76 5.15 -4.85 -23.73
CA GLY A 76 5.43 -3.43 -23.61
C GLY A 76 5.06 -2.63 -24.86
N LEU A 77 5.76 -1.50 -25.06
CA LEU A 77 5.54 -0.52 -26.12
C LEU A 77 6.87 -0.02 -26.69
N ASP A 78 6.84 0.51 -27.91
CA ASP A 78 7.98 1.19 -28.53
C ASP A 78 7.80 2.71 -28.43
N LEU A 79 8.70 3.39 -27.72
CA LEU A 79 8.77 4.84 -27.61
C LEU A 79 9.80 5.38 -28.62
N THR A 80 9.40 6.30 -29.49
CA THR A 80 10.29 6.97 -30.44
C THR A 80 10.18 8.47 -30.29
N LEU A 81 11.31 9.16 -30.05
CA LEU A 81 11.35 10.58 -29.69
C LEU A 81 11.80 11.47 -30.85
N TYR A 82 11.15 12.62 -31.00
CA TYR A 82 11.31 13.59 -32.10
C TYR A 82 11.46 15.01 -31.57
N LEU A 83 12.22 15.85 -32.27
CA LEU A 83 12.29 17.28 -31.96
C LEU A 83 11.10 18.04 -32.55
N GLU A 84 10.60 17.57 -33.68
CA GLU A 84 9.48 18.18 -34.40
C GLU A 84 8.13 17.59 -33.97
N PRO A 85 7.04 18.40 -33.99
CA PRO A 85 5.69 17.92 -33.70
C PRO A 85 5.23 16.78 -34.63
N HIS A 86 4.26 15.99 -34.16
CA HIS A 86 3.58 15.01 -35.00
C HIS A 86 2.99 15.67 -36.26
N GLY A 87 3.01 14.93 -37.38
CA GLY A 87 2.57 15.43 -38.69
C GLY A 87 3.62 16.25 -39.46
N THR A 88 4.76 16.59 -38.86
CA THR A 88 5.85 17.28 -39.57
C THR A 88 6.47 16.38 -40.64
N PRO A 89 6.46 16.77 -41.94
CA PRO A 89 7.05 15.98 -43.00
C PRO A 89 8.54 15.75 -42.80
N GLY A 90 8.98 14.49 -42.86
CA GLY A 90 10.39 14.12 -42.79
C GLY A 90 11.04 14.25 -41.40
N ARG A 91 10.25 14.33 -40.32
CA ARG A 91 10.77 14.31 -38.94
C ARG A 91 11.72 13.12 -38.72
N LYS A 92 12.79 13.36 -37.98
CA LYS A 92 13.80 12.32 -37.69
C LYS A 92 13.83 12.05 -36.19
N SER A 93 13.74 10.79 -35.82
CA SER A 93 13.86 10.41 -34.42
C SER A 93 15.27 10.71 -33.91
N PHE A 94 15.38 11.27 -32.72
CA PHE A 94 16.68 11.48 -32.08
C PHE A 94 17.03 10.40 -31.06
N ASP A 95 16.03 9.63 -30.61
CA ASP A 95 16.15 8.50 -29.70
C ASP A 95 14.97 7.52 -29.89
N SER A 96 15.13 6.27 -29.48
CA SER A 96 14.07 5.26 -29.48
C SER A 96 14.40 4.12 -28.52
N MET A 97 13.38 3.62 -27.81
CA MET A 97 13.53 2.54 -26.84
C MET A 97 12.25 1.72 -26.68
N ARG A 98 12.39 0.47 -26.24
CA ARG A 98 11.26 -0.32 -25.74
C ARG A 98 11.02 0.03 -24.27
N ILE A 99 9.76 0.29 -23.92
CA ILE A 99 9.31 0.53 -22.55
C ILE A 99 8.39 -0.60 -22.10
N THR A 100 8.52 -1.02 -20.85
CA THR A 100 7.68 -2.06 -20.23
C THR A 100 6.61 -1.50 -19.31
N ASP A 101 6.66 -0.20 -19.04
CA ASP A 101 5.72 0.53 -18.22
C ASP A 101 5.10 1.65 -19.08
N SER A 102 3.77 1.72 -19.06
CA SER A 102 3.00 2.72 -19.80
C SER A 102 2.62 3.93 -18.94
N ASN A 103 3.11 4.00 -17.69
CA ASN A 103 3.19 5.21 -16.89
C ASN A 103 4.55 5.89 -17.11
N VAL A 104 4.70 6.55 -18.25
CA VAL A 104 5.97 7.14 -18.69
C VAL A 104 6.17 8.48 -17.98
N LEU A 105 7.19 8.56 -17.13
CA LEU A 105 7.65 9.80 -16.49
C LEU A 105 9.05 10.17 -17.04
N LEU A 106 9.15 11.35 -17.65
CA LEU A 106 10.39 11.88 -18.26
C LEU A 106 10.99 13.02 -17.42
N ALA A 107 10.77 12.99 -16.10
CA ALA A 107 11.26 14.01 -15.17
C ALA A 107 12.79 14.13 -15.16
N ASP A 108 13.49 13.01 -15.31
CA ASP A 108 14.94 12.90 -15.27
C ASP A 108 15.55 12.37 -16.58
N TYR A 109 14.76 12.37 -17.66
CA TYR A 109 15.21 11.92 -18.97
C TYR A 109 16.39 12.76 -19.47
N LYS A 110 17.45 12.08 -19.92
CA LYS A 110 18.69 12.70 -20.39
C LYS A 110 19.09 12.14 -21.74
N HIS A 111 19.35 13.04 -22.68
CA HIS A 111 19.91 12.71 -23.97
C HIS A 111 20.69 13.91 -24.53
N PRO A 112 21.83 13.73 -25.22
CA PRO A 112 22.63 14.85 -25.74
C PRO A 112 21.89 15.78 -26.72
N LYS A 113 20.86 15.26 -27.39
CA LYS A 113 20.00 16.02 -28.31
C LYS A 113 18.73 16.55 -27.66
N LYS A 114 18.50 16.31 -26.35
CA LYS A 114 17.32 16.81 -25.65
C LYS A 114 17.41 18.34 -25.54
N PRO A 115 16.37 19.10 -25.96
CA PRO A 115 16.34 20.55 -25.79
C PRO A 115 16.42 20.97 -24.32
N ALA A 116 16.98 22.16 -24.07
CA ALA A 116 17.15 22.70 -22.73
C ALA A 116 15.83 23.13 -22.08
N ASP A 117 14.83 23.48 -22.89
CA ASP A 117 13.48 23.86 -22.48
C ASP A 117 12.52 22.66 -22.36
N ASP A 118 13.04 21.43 -22.54
CA ASP A 118 12.26 20.18 -22.51
C ASP A 118 11.19 20.03 -23.60
N THR A 119 11.19 20.87 -24.65
CA THR A 119 10.19 20.78 -25.73
C THR A 119 10.55 19.71 -26.75
N PHE A 120 9.88 18.56 -26.72
CA PHE A 120 10.01 17.49 -27.71
C PHE A 120 8.73 16.62 -27.76
N TYR A 121 8.71 15.67 -28.68
CA TYR A 121 7.54 14.85 -28.99
C TYR A 121 7.89 13.37 -29.01
N ALA A 122 6.89 12.51 -28.92
CA ALA A 122 7.04 11.08 -29.07
C ALA A 122 5.88 10.45 -29.85
N ASP A 123 6.21 9.38 -30.55
CA ASP A 123 5.23 8.37 -30.90
C ASP A 123 5.42 7.17 -29.96
N ILE A 124 4.32 6.62 -29.43
CA ILE A 124 4.32 5.39 -28.65
C ILE A 124 3.47 4.35 -29.38
N ASP A 125 4.12 3.31 -29.89
CA ASP A 125 3.48 2.28 -30.69
C ASP A 125 3.42 0.95 -29.95
N CYS A 126 2.29 0.26 -30.06
CA CYS A 126 2.18 -1.14 -29.66
C CYS A 126 1.03 -1.82 -30.41
N TYR A 127 0.77 -3.08 -30.09
CA TYR A 127 -0.46 -3.75 -30.48
C TYR A 127 -1.00 -4.59 -29.32
N ILE A 128 -2.29 -4.86 -29.37
CA ILE A 128 -2.99 -5.73 -28.43
C ILE A 128 -3.64 -6.88 -29.19
N VAL A 129 -3.75 -8.03 -28.53
CA VAL A 129 -4.50 -9.20 -29.02
C VAL A 129 -5.49 -9.58 -27.92
N PRO A 130 -6.77 -9.18 -28.02
CA PRO A 130 -7.77 -9.45 -27.00
C PRO A 130 -8.06 -10.95 -26.90
N ASP A 131 -8.34 -11.42 -25.69
CA ASP A 131 -8.85 -12.79 -25.48
C ASP A 131 -10.37 -12.89 -25.68
N GLU A 132 -11.08 -11.75 -25.64
CA GLU A 132 -12.54 -11.66 -25.76
C GLU A 132 -12.94 -10.52 -26.70
N THR A 133 -13.96 -10.76 -27.53
CA THR A 133 -14.56 -9.71 -28.36
C THR A 133 -15.48 -8.86 -27.49
N ALA A 134 -15.05 -7.65 -27.17
CA ALA A 134 -15.76 -6.75 -26.25
C ALA A 134 -15.43 -5.28 -26.53
N ASP A 135 -16.11 -4.38 -25.83
CA ASP A 135 -15.67 -3.00 -25.72
C ASP A 135 -14.47 -2.94 -24.76
N TYR A 136 -13.40 -2.30 -25.21
CA TYR A 136 -12.20 -2.01 -24.42
C TYR A 136 -12.13 -0.53 -24.18
N GLU A 137 -11.88 -0.15 -22.93
CA GLU A 137 -11.62 1.23 -22.53
C GLU A 137 -10.12 1.49 -22.66
N PHE A 138 -9.79 2.62 -23.27
CA PHE A 138 -8.46 3.19 -23.34
C PHE A 138 -8.47 4.49 -22.55
N SER A 139 -7.37 4.76 -21.85
CA SER A 139 -7.25 5.98 -21.08
C SER A 139 -5.91 6.68 -21.22
N CYS A 140 -5.95 7.99 -21.01
CA CYS A 140 -4.78 8.86 -21.04
C CYS A 140 -4.85 9.91 -19.93
N SER A 141 -3.80 9.97 -19.11
CA SER A 141 -3.44 11.17 -18.33
C SER A 141 -2.09 11.68 -18.81
N VAL A 142 -1.90 13.00 -18.86
CA VAL A 142 -0.69 13.58 -19.45
C VAL A 142 -0.27 14.86 -18.72
N ALA A 143 1.05 15.03 -18.55
CA ALA A 143 1.70 16.29 -18.26
C ALA A 143 2.43 16.72 -19.54
N GLY A 144 1.73 17.47 -20.40
CA GLY A 144 2.02 17.61 -21.83
C GLY A 144 0.73 17.56 -22.67
N ILE A 145 0.76 16.98 -23.86
CA ILE A 145 -0.42 16.68 -24.70
C ILE A 145 -0.37 15.23 -25.19
N ALA A 146 -1.52 14.59 -25.39
CA ALA A 146 -1.55 13.25 -25.97
C ALA A 146 -2.83 12.90 -26.72
N LYS A 147 -2.73 12.03 -27.72
CA LYS A 147 -3.86 11.38 -28.42
C LYS A 147 -3.61 9.89 -28.59
N ILE A 148 -4.63 9.07 -28.40
CA ILE A 148 -4.57 7.62 -28.62
C ILE A 148 -5.41 7.25 -29.84
N PHE A 149 -4.80 6.54 -30.77
CA PHE A 149 -5.44 5.98 -31.95
C PHE A 149 -5.41 4.45 -31.89
N VAL A 150 -6.53 3.83 -32.24
CA VAL A 150 -6.66 2.38 -32.37
C VAL A 150 -7.10 2.05 -33.79
N ASP A 151 -6.30 1.26 -34.50
CA ASP A 151 -6.49 0.96 -35.93
C ASP A 151 -6.69 2.22 -36.79
N GLY A 152 -5.91 3.27 -36.47
CA GLY A 152 -5.93 4.57 -37.13
C GLY A 152 -7.10 5.48 -36.74
N ASN A 153 -8.04 5.02 -35.91
CA ASN A 153 -9.17 5.82 -35.44
C ASN A 153 -8.81 6.49 -34.11
N LEU A 154 -9.07 7.79 -33.98
CA LEU A 154 -8.89 8.52 -32.71
C LEU A 154 -9.87 7.98 -31.66
N VAL A 155 -9.36 7.50 -30.53
CA VAL A 155 -10.15 6.95 -29.41
C VAL A 155 -10.14 7.91 -28.22
N VAL A 156 -8.97 8.40 -27.81
CA VAL A 156 -8.81 9.36 -26.69
C VAL A 156 -8.09 10.61 -27.18
N ASP A 157 -8.62 11.78 -26.83
CA ASP A 157 -8.00 13.09 -27.10
C ASP A 157 -7.77 13.83 -25.78
N ASN A 158 -6.52 13.95 -25.38
CA ASN A 158 -6.06 14.73 -24.23
C ASN A 158 -5.06 15.81 -24.71
N ASP A 159 -5.37 16.41 -25.86
CA ASP A 159 -4.61 17.48 -26.52
C ASP A 159 -5.53 18.68 -26.82
N THR A 160 -6.65 18.49 -27.52
CA THR A 160 -7.52 19.61 -27.98
C THR A 160 -8.22 20.33 -26.83
N LYS A 161 -8.65 19.58 -25.82
CA LYS A 161 -9.22 20.09 -24.57
C LYS A 161 -8.64 19.28 -23.43
N GLN A 162 -8.10 19.98 -22.44
CA GLN A 162 -7.45 19.36 -21.29
C GLN A 162 -8.16 19.76 -20.01
N THR A 163 -8.40 18.78 -19.14
CA THR A 163 -8.98 19.00 -17.82
C THR A 163 -7.90 18.78 -16.75
N PRO A 164 -7.60 19.77 -15.88
CA PRO A 164 -6.60 19.62 -14.83
C PRO A 164 -6.94 18.48 -13.86
N GLY A 165 -5.93 17.67 -13.49
CA GLY A 165 -6.09 16.54 -12.59
C GLY A 165 -4.99 16.42 -11.55
N ASP A 166 -4.85 15.22 -10.98
CA ASP A 166 -3.89 14.87 -9.92
C ASP A 166 -2.70 14.03 -10.45
N SER A 167 -2.67 13.71 -11.75
CA SER A 167 -1.57 12.97 -12.35
C SER A 167 -0.27 13.77 -12.35
N PHE A 168 0.86 13.06 -12.38
CA PHE A 168 2.20 13.67 -12.42
C PHE A 168 2.43 14.72 -11.32
N PHE A 169 2.18 14.32 -10.06
CA PHE A 169 2.30 15.18 -8.88
C PHE A 169 1.42 16.43 -8.95
N GLY A 170 0.25 16.28 -9.57
CA GLY A 170 -0.71 17.35 -9.79
C GLY A 170 -0.42 18.25 -10.98
N ALA A 171 0.68 18.07 -11.73
CA ALA A 171 0.98 18.91 -12.89
C ALA A 171 0.18 18.52 -14.15
N GLY A 172 -0.34 17.29 -14.21
CA GLY A 172 -1.03 16.75 -15.38
C GLY A 172 -2.55 16.85 -15.35
N THR A 173 -3.16 16.15 -16.28
CA THR A 173 -4.61 16.10 -16.50
C THR A 173 -5.31 15.01 -15.70
N ILE A 174 -6.64 15.00 -15.71
CA ILE A 174 -7.44 13.85 -15.28
C ILE A 174 -7.16 12.62 -16.18
N GLU A 175 -7.72 11.47 -15.84
CA GLU A 175 -7.77 10.33 -16.75
C GLU A 175 -8.93 10.51 -17.73
N GLU A 176 -8.61 10.85 -18.99
CA GLU A 176 -9.58 10.84 -20.08
C GLU A 176 -9.79 9.40 -20.55
N VAL A 177 -11.03 8.96 -20.65
CA VAL A 177 -11.39 7.57 -20.98
C VAL A 177 -12.37 7.54 -22.14
N SER A 178 -12.13 6.65 -23.09
CA SER A 178 -13.05 6.33 -24.18
C SER A 178 -12.93 4.86 -24.52
N SER A 179 -13.85 4.33 -25.31
CA SER A 179 -13.89 2.91 -25.63
C SER A 179 -14.03 2.65 -27.13
N CYS A 180 -13.43 1.56 -27.59
CA CYS A 180 -13.70 0.99 -28.90
C CYS A 180 -13.87 -0.53 -28.79
N ARG A 181 -14.56 -1.11 -29.77
CA ARG A 181 -14.79 -2.55 -29.81
C ARG A 181 -13.59 -3.26 -30.45
N LEU A 182 -13.08 -4.28 -29.78
CA LEU A 182 -12.00 -5.11 -30.28
C LEU A 182 -12.48 -6.55 -30.47
N THR A 183 -11.83 -7.29 -31.37
CA THR A 183 -12.16 -8.68 -31.71
C THR A 183 -11.14 -9.63 -31.08
N ALA A 184 -11.62 -10.70 -30.45
CA ALA A 184 -10.77 -11.74 -29.88
C ALA A 184 -9.83 -12.35 -30.93
N GLY A 185 -8.56 -12.52 -30.56
CA GLY A 185 -7.53 -13.14 -31.40
C GLY A 185 -7.04 -12.27 -32.57
N GLU A 186 -7.65 -11.12 -32.83
CA GLU A 186 -7.19 -10.18 -33.86
C GLU A 186 -6.13 -9.22 -33.30
N LYS A 187 -5.19 -8.83 -34.16
CA LYS A 187 -4.14 -7.88 -33.81
C LYS A 187 -4.66 -6.45 -34.06
N HIS A 188 -4.85 -5.69 -32.98
CA HIS A 188 -5.26 -4.28 -33.06
C HIS A 188 -4.05 -3.38 -32.78
N SER A 189 -3.82 -2.42 -33.68
CA SER A 189 -2.73 -1.46 -33.56
C SER A 189 -3.11 -0.32 -32.63
N VAL A 190 -2.16 0.12 -31.79
CA VAL A 190 -2.32 1.27 -30.91
C VAL A 190 -1.17 2.23 -31.16
N HIS A 191 -1.50 3.47 -31.50
CA HIS A 191 -0.55 4.55 -31.74
C HIS A 191 -0.89 5.71 -30.81
N VAL A 192 0.10 6.24 -30.10
CA VAL A 192 -0.07 7.42 -29.27
C VAL A 192 0.84 8.53 -29.77
N GLU A 193 0.24 9.68 -30.02
CA GLU A 193 0.96 10.93 -30.23
C GLU A 193 1.15 11.59 -28.86
N PHE A 194 2.37 11.95 -28.49
CA PHE A 194 2.69 12.60 -27.21
C PHE A 194 3.57 13.84 -27.44
N GLY A 195 3.28 14.92 -26.73
CA GLY A 195 4.14 16.09 -26.58
C GLY A 195 4.44 16.35 -25.11
N THR A 196 5.67 16.74 -24.80
CA THR A 196 6.15 16.93 -23.42
C THR A 196 5.48 18.08 -22.69
N LEU A 197 5.72 18.21 -21.38
CA LEU A 197 5.11 19.22 -20.52
C LEU A 197 5.06 20.66 -21.12
N PRO A 198 6.11 21.20 -21.76
CA PRO A 198 6.05 22.54 -22.38
C PRO A 198 4.98 22.71 -23.46
N THR A 199 4.48 21.61 -24.04
CA THR A 199 3.43 21.62 -25.07
C THR A 199 2.01 21.70 -24.47
N GLN A 200 1.88 21.55 -23.16
CA GLN A 200 0.61 21.52 -22.43
C GLN A 200 -0.22 22.79 -22.68
N ARG A 201 -1.53 22.63 -22.88
CA ARG A 201 -2.49 23.73 -23.13
C ARG A 201 -3.22 24.19 -21.87
N LEU A 202 -3.06 23.44 -20.78
CA LEU A 202 -3.54 23.74 -19.44
C LEU A 202 -2.58 24.68 -18.69
N VAL A 203 -3.14 25.67 -17.99
CA VAL A 203 -2.45 26.44 -16.95
C VAL A 203 -3.01 26.03 -15.59
N LYS A 204 -2.15 25.57 -14.67
CA LYS A 204 -2.52 25.24 -13.29
C LYS A 204 -1.58 25.97 -12.32
N GLU A 205 -2.15 26.85 -11.51
CA GLU A 205 -1.41 27.59 -10.49
C GLU A 205 -1.05 26.67 -9.31
N GLY A 206 0.10 26.91 -8.69
CA GLY A 206 0.52 26.22 -7.46
C GLY A 206 1.09 24.81 -7.64
N THR A 207 1.24 24.31 -8.86
CA THR A 207 1.85 23.00 -9.15
C THR A 207 3.19 23.13 -9.83
N THR A 208 4.17 22.34 -9.41
CA THR A 208 5.49 22.27 -10.06
C THR A 208 5.55 21.05 -10.96
N GLY A 209 5.69 21.26 -12.27
CA GLY A 209 6.00 20.20 -13.21
C GLY A 209 7.47 19.81 -13.13
N PHE A 210 7.76 18.53 -13.41
CA PHE A 210 9.12 17.98 -13.33
C PHE A 210 9.61 17.58 -14.72
N GLY A 211 10.78 18.13 -15.10
CA GLY A 211 11.44 17.85 -16.38
C GLY A 211 10.48 17.94 -17.58
N ALA A 212 10.54 16.93 -18.44
CA ALA A 212 9.72 16.86 -19.65
C ALA A 212 8.27 16.36 -19.42
N GLY A 213 7.84 16.18 -18.17
CA GLY A 213 6.51 15.67 -17.84
C GLY A 213 6.38 14.18 -18.11
N GLY A 214 5.25 13.76 -18.69
CA GLY A 214 4.98 12.34 -18.89
C GLY A 214 3.58 12.03 -19.42
N VAL A 215 3.34 10.76 -19.72
CA VAL A 215 2.07 10.23 -20.18
C VAL A 215 1.79 8.87 -19.53
N ARG A 216 0.57 8.68 -19.03
CA ARG A 216 0.07 7.42 -18.48
C ARG A 216 -1.01 6.88 -19.39
N LEU A 217 -0.80 5.68 -19.92
CA LEU A 217 -1.71 5.01 -20.84
C LEU A 217 -2.32 3.79 -20.16
N GLY A 218 -3.65 3.74 -20.10
CA GLY A 218 -4.40 2.62 -19.56
C GLY A 218 -5.19 1.88 -20.64
N CYS A 219 -5.42 0.59 -20.43
CA CYS A 219 -6.35 -0.20 -21.23
C CYS A 219 -6.90 -1.38 -20.43
N TYR A 220 -8.21 -1.58 -20.50
CA TYR A 220 -8.83 -2.80 -19.99
C TYR A 220 -10.17 -3.05 -20.68
N ARG A 221 -10.65 -4.30 -20.64
CA ARG A 221 -12.02 -4.60 -21.08
C ARG A 221 -12.99 -3.79 -20.23
N LYS A 222 -13.98 -3.16 -20.85
CA LYS A 222 -15.03 -2.45 -20.14
C LYS A 222 -15.74 -3.37 -19.15
N VAL A 223 -15.79 -2.94 -17.89
CA VAL A 223 -16.33 -3.75 -16.79
C VAL A 223 -17.77 -3.37 -16.49
N ASP A 224 -18.65 -4.37 -16.44
CA ASP A 224 -19.94 -4.26 -15.77
C ASP A 224 -19.82 -4.82 -14.34
N MET A 225 -20.05 -3.96 -13.35
CA MET A 225 -19.88 -4.30 -11.93
C MET A 225 -20.83 -5.39 -11.45
N ALA A 226 -22.05 -5.45 -12.00
CA ALA A 226 -23.02 -6.47 -11.61
C ALA A 226 -22.61 -7.83 -12.18
N ASP A 227 -22.15 -7.86 -13.43
CA ASP A 227 -21.68 -9.07 -14.10
C ASP A 227 -20.42 -9.63 -13.43
N GLU A 228 -19.44 -8.78 -13.12
CA GLU A 228 -18.22 -9.22 -12.44
C GLU A 228 -18.50 -9.74 -11.02
N ARG A 229 -19.39 -9.09 -10.25
CA ARG A 229 -19.80 -9.63 -8.95
C ARG A 229 -20.50 -10.99 -9.08
N ARG A 230 -21.36 -11.19 -10.09
CA ARG A 230 -21.99 -12.49 -10.33
C ARG A 230 -20.95 -13.56 -10.64
N ARG A 231 -19.99 -13.28 -11.53
CA ARG A 231 -18.88 -14.18 -11.86
C ARG A 231 -18.05 -14.54 -10.62
N ALA A 232 -17.76 -13.57 -9.75
CA ALA A 232 -17.05 -13.82 -8.50
C ALA A 232 -17.84 -14.72 -7.53
N VAL A 233 -19.15 -14.48 -7.36
CA VAL A 233 -20.00 -15.32 -6.50
C VAL A 233 -20.09 -16.75 -7.03
N GLU A 234 -20.23 -16.93 -8.35
CA GLU A 234 -20.23 -18.25 -8.98
C GLU A 234 -18.88 -18.97 -8.80
N CYS A 235 -17.78 -18.24 -8.99
CA CYS A 235 -16.43 -18.76 -8.72
C CYS A 235 -16.29 -19.18 -7.25
N ALA A 236 -16.70 -18.35 -6.29
CA ALA A 236 -16.64 -18.66 -4.87
C ALA A 236 -17.43 -19.92 -4.49
N LYS A 237 -18.64 -20.10 -5.06
CA LYS A 237 -19.48 -21.30 -4.83
C LYS A 237 -18.87 -22.58 -5.42
N ALA A 238 -18.14 -22.46 -6.52
CA ALA A 238 -17.59 -23.60 -7.24
C ALA A 238 -16.25 -24.10 -6.66
N ASN A 239 -15.70 -23.47 -5.63
CA ASN A 239 -14.39 -23.77 -5.04
C ASN A 239 -14.54 -24.09 -3.54
N ASP A 240 -13.63 -24.90 -2.99
CA ASP A 240 -13.67 -25.35 -1.59
C ASP A 240 -13.26 -24.23 -0.61
N GLN A 241 -12.38 -23.33 -1.09
CA GLN A 241 -11.82 -22.22 -0.33
C GLN A 241 -11.57 -21.02 -1.23
N VAL A 242 -11.57 -19.82 -0.64
CA VAL A 242 -11.41 -18.56 -1.38
C VAL A 242 -10.28 -17.73 -0.78
N VAL A 243 -9.45 -17.15 -1.64
CA VAL A 243 -8.51 -16.07 -1.33
C VAL A 243 -9.04 -14.80 -2.01
N LEU A 244 -9.63 -13.90 -1.23
CA LEU A 244 -10.18 -12.63 -1.70
C LEU A 244 -9.16 -11.51 -1.54
N CYS A 245 -8.53 -11.10 -2.63
CA CYS A 245 -7.48 -10.08 -2.69
C CYS A 245 -8.07 -8.70 -2.98
N ILE A 246 -8.01 -7.82 -1.99
CA ILE A 246 -8.53 -6.46 -2.02
C ILE A 246 -7.45 -5.46 -1.59
N GLY A 247 -7.82 -4.18 -1.59
CA GLY A 247 -7.02 -3.12 -1.01
C GLY A 247 -6.92 -1.92 -1.93
N LEU A 248 -5.82 -1.21 -1.79
CA LEU A 248 -5.46 -0.04 -2.57
C LEU A 248 -4.32 -0.39 -3.54
N ASN A 249 -3.76 0.62 -4.19
CA ASN A 249 -2.58 0.50 -5.03
C ASN A 249 -1.84 1.86 -5.09
N GLY A 250 -0.79 1.92 -5.92
CA GLY A 250 0.01 3.13 -6.10
C GLY A 250 -0.71 4.33 -6.74
N ASP A 251 -1.93 4.18 -7.28
CA ASP A 251 -2.76 5.32 -7.71
C ASP A 251 -3.61 5.89 -6.55
N TRP A 252 -3.94 5.08 -5.55
CA TRP A 252 -4.65 5.53 -4.36
C TRP A 252 -3.71 6.10 -3.30
N GLU A 253 -2.53 5.50 -3.13
CA GLU A 253 -1.50 5.92 -2.18
C GLU A 253 -0.23 6.30 -2.95
N SER A 254 -0.06 7.60 -3.19
CA SER A 254 1.02 8.15 -4.00
C SER A 254 1.56 9.42 -3.39
N GLU A 255 2.84 9.69 -3.62
CA GLU A 255 3.36 11.05 -3.50
C GLU A 255 2.57 12.03 -4.39
N GLY A 256 2.38 13.25 -3.89
CA GLY A 256 1.74 14.36 -4.60
C GLY A 256 0.31 14.66 -4.16
N TYR A 257 -0.38 13.71 -3.52
CA TYR A 257 -1.72 13.93 -2.94
C TYR A 257 -2.01 12.96 -1.80
N ASP A 258 -2.87 13.40 -0.89
CA ASP A 258 -3.40 12.57 0.18
C ASP A 258 -4.72 11.88 -0.23
N ARG A 259 -5.06 10.78 0.44
CA ARG A 259 -6.39 10.17 0.29
C ARG A 259 -7.44 11.04 0.97
N ALA A 260 -8.58 11.24 0.32
CA ALA A 260 -9.70 11.98 0.87
C ALA A 260 -10.46 11.22 1.98
N HIS A 261 -10.37 9.90 1.99
CA HIS A 261 -11.06 9.02 2.93
C HIS A 261 -10.29 7.71 3.14
N MET A 262 -10.71 6.93 4.15
CA MET A 262 -10.14 5.61 4.43
C MET A 262 -10.80 4.47 3.64
N ASP A 263 -11.86 4.74 2.88
CA ASP A 263 -12.63 3.67 2.23
C ASP A 263 -11.81 2.89 1.19
N LEU A 264 -12.18 1.62 1.03
CA LEU A 264 -11.71 0.78 -0.05
C LEU A 264 -12.26 1.27 -1.41
N PRO A 265 -11.67 0.83 -2.55
CA PRO A 265 -12.15 1.22 -3.86
C PRO A 265 -13.64 0.87 -4.05
N PRO A 266 -14.42 1.70 -4.78
CA PRO A 266 -15.85 1.50 -4.94
C PRO A 266 -16.22 0.08 -5.38
N GLY A 267 -17.24 -0.50 -4.74
CA GLY A 267 -17.71 -1.87 -5.01
C GLY A 267 -16.97 -2.99 -4.27
N THR A 268 -15.82 -2.70 -3.65
CA THR A 268 -15.03 -3.70 -2.90
C THR A 268 -15.79 -4.26 -1.70
N ASP A 269 -16.42 -3.41 -0.88
CA ASP A 269 -17.18 -3.88 0.30
C ASP A 269 -18.35 -4.78 -0.08
N ASP A 270 -19.04 -4.46 -1.18
CA ASP A 270 -20.15 -5.28 -1.68
C ASP A 270 -19.67 -6.63 -2.23
N LEU A 271 -18.52 -6.63 -2.91
CA LEU A 271 -17.85 -7.87 -3.31
C LEU A 271 -17.51 -8.73 -2.09
N VAL A 272 -16.92 -8.14 -1.04
CA VAL A 272 -16.54 -8.88 0.17
C VAL A 272 -17.75 -9.54 0.80
N ARG A 273 -18.85 -8.79 1.04
CA ARG A 273 -20.08 -9.37 1.60
C ARG A 273 -20.67 -10.47 0.71
N ALA A 274 -20.71 -10.25 -0.60
CA ALA A 274 -21.26 -11.23 -1.54
C ALA A 274 -20.45 -12.54 -1.59
N VAL A 275 -19.11 -12.45 -1.56
CA VAL A 275 -18.22 -13.61 -1.55
C VAL A 275 -18.30 -14.35 -0.21
N LEU A 276 -18.31 -13.63 0.92
CA LEU A 276 -18.45 -14.25 2.25
C LEU A 276 -19.77 -15.00 2.40
N ALA A 277 -20.87 -14.43 1.90
CA ALA A 277 -22.17 -15.10 1.89
C ALA A 277 -22.19 -16.33 0.98
N ALA A 278 -21.43 -16.31 -0.11
CA ALA A 278 -21.33 -17.42 -1.07
C ALA A 278 -20.43 -18.55 -0.56
N ASN A 279 -19.35 -18.23 0.15
CA ASN A 279 -18.40 -19.19 0.70
C ASN A 279 -17.76 -18.65 2.01
N PRO A 280 -18.14 -19.18 3.19
CA PRO A 280 -17.57 -18.75 4.46
C PRO A 280 -16.10 -19.18 4.66
N ASN A 281 -15.56 -20.10 3.85
CA ASN A 281 -14.14 -20.46 3.83
C ASN A 281 -13.32 -19.45 3.01
N THR A 282 -13.58 -18.15 3.23
CA THR A 282 -12.91 -17.05 2.57
C THR A 282 -11.86 -16.43 3.48
N VAL A 283 -10.63 -16.35 2.99
CA VAL A 283 -9.54 -15.54 3.55
C VAL A 283 -9.52 -14.22 2.78
N VAL A 284 -9.62 -13.10 3.49
CA VAL A 284 -9.45 -11.78 2.89
C VAL A 284 -7.99 -11.34 3.02
N VAL A 285 -7.37 -10.95 1.91
CA VAL A 285 -6.01 -10.41 1.86
C VAL A 285 -6.11 -8.94 1.44
N ASN A 286 -5.71 -8.02 2.33
CA ASN A 286 -5.71 -6.59 2.07
C ASN A 286 -4.30 -6.07 1.80
N GLN A 287 -4.12 -5.43 0.65
CA GLN A 287 -2.87 -4.72 0.28
C GLN A 287 -3.11 -3.21 0.34
N SER A 288 -2.60 -2.55 1.38
CA SER A 288 -2.60 -1.09 1.51
C SER A 288 -1.40 -0.65 2.34
N GLY A 289 -0.87 0.55 2.10
CA GLY A 289 0.22 1.14 2.87
C GLY A 289 -0.25 1.70 4.22
N THR A 290 -1.50 2.14 4.30
CA THR A 290 -2.14 2.73 5.48
C THR A 290 -3.52 2.12 5.75
N PRO A 291 -4.15 2.38 6.92
CA PRO A 291 -5.44 1.79 7.28
C PRO A 291 -6.55 2.07 6.27
N VAL A 292 -7.45 1.11 6.13
CA VAL A 292 -8.68 1.23 5.33
C VAL A 292 -9.91 0.91 6.17
N THR A 293 -11.06 1.51 5.84
CA THR A 293 -12.35 1.19 6.46
C THR A 293 -12.74 -0.25 6.07
N MET A 294 -13.10 -1.07 7.06
CA MET A 294 -13.50 -2.47 6.84
C MET A 294 -14.76 -2.80 7.66
N PRO A 295 -15.96 -2.39 7.21
CA PRO A 295 -17.19 -2.55 7.99
C PRO A 295 -17.54 -4.04 8.24
N TRP A 296 -17.04 -4.93 7.39
CA TRP A 296 -17.22 -6.39 7.44
C TRP A 296 -16.11 -7.10 8.25
N ALA A 297 -15.15 -6.39 8.85
CA ALA A 297 -13.99 -7.00 9.52
C ALA A 297 -14.34 -7.98 10.65
N THR A 298 -15.53 -7.83 11.27
CA THR A 298 -16.00 -8.74 12.32
C THR A 298 -16.74 -9.97 11.78
N GLU A 299 -17.07 -9.97 10.49
CA GLU A 299 -17.77 -11.07 9.79
C GLU A 299 -16.79 -12.05 9.12
N VAL A 300 -15.53 -11.65 8.92
CA VAL A 300 -14.51 -12.48 8.27
C VAL A 300 -13.83 -13.44 9.24
N SER A 301 -13.68 -14.70 8.81
CA SER A 301 -13.00 -15.74 9.58
C SER A 301 -11.47 -15.64 9.52
N ALA A 302 -10.93 -14.95 8.51
CA ALA A 302 -9.50 -14.68 8.38
C ALA A 302 -9.27 -13.42 7.55
N LEU A 303 -8.44 -12.51 8.08
CA LEU A 303 -8.00 -11.28 7.43
C LEU A 303 -6.48 -11.18 7.53
N LEU A 304 -5.83 -10.95 6.39
CA LEU A 304 -4.39 -10.78 6.28
C LEU A 304 -4.07 -9.37 5.76
N GLN A 305 -3.35 -8.57 6.54
CA GLN A 305 -2.73 -7.32 6.06
C GLN A 305 -1.39 -7.65 5.41
N ALA A 306 -1.30 -7.46 4.08
CA ALA A 306 -0.13 -7.81 3.28
C ALA A 306 0.76 -6.62 2.90
N TRP A 307 0.26 -5.38 3.07
CA TRP A 307 0.96 -4.16 2.64
C TRP A 307 1.31 -4.17 1.14
N TYR A 308 2.35 -3.42 0.76
CA TYR A 308 2.99 -3.47 -0.54
C TYR A 308 4.34 -4.19 -0.43
N GLY A 309 4.38 -5.45 -0.86
CA GLY A 309 5.48 -6.39 -0.54
C GLY A 309 6.65 -6.42 -1.53
N GLY A 310 6.73 -5.51 -2.49
CA GLY A 310 7.76 -5.51 -3.53
C GLY A 310 7.64 -6.69 -4.52
N ASN A 311 8.73 -7.01 -5.23
CA ASN A 311 8.74 -7.98 -6.33
C ASN A 311 8.10 -9.35 -5.98
N GLU A 312 8.32 -9.83 -4.76
CA GLU A 312 7.90 -11.16 -4.29
C GLU A 312 6.57 -11.13 -3.51
N THR A 313 5.79 -10.04 -3.61
CA THR A 313 4.57 -9.86 -2.82
C THR A 313 3.61 -11.05 -2.96
N GLY A 314 3.39 -11.57 -4.16
CA GLY A 314 2.51 -12.71 -4.40
C GLY A 314 2.99 -14.00 -3.74
N HIS A 315 4.29 -14.32 -3.85
CA HIS A 315 4.85 -15.50 -3.19
C HIS A 315 4.82 -15.36 -1.67
N ALA A 316 5.10 -14.18 -1.12
CA ALA A 316 5.03 -13.93 0.32
C ALA A 316 3.61 -14.11 0.86
N ILE A 317 2.60 -13.61 0.13
CA ILE A 317 1.19 -13.83 0.45
C ILE A 317 0.86 -15.32 0.45
N ALA A 318 1.23 -16.03 -0.61
CA ALA A 318 0.96 -17.47 -0.74
C ALA A 318 1.65 -18.30 0.36
N ASP A 319 2.90 -17.99 0.70
CA ASP A 319 3.66 -18.65 1.77
C ASP A 319 2.93 -18.54 3.13
N VAL A 320 2.30 -17.40 3.41
CA VAL A 320 1.49 -17.23 4.62
C VAL A 320 0.15 -17.95 4.48
N VAL A 321 -0.57 -17.75 3.37
CA VAL A 321 -1.90 -18.34 3.13
C VAL A 321 -1.87 -19.87 3.27
N PHE A 322 -0.85 -20.54 2.72
CA PHE A 322 -0.69 -22.00 2.80
C PHE A 322 0.16 -22.48 3.97
N GLY A 323 0.62 -21.59 4.84
CA GLY A 323 1.29 -21.96 6.08
C GLY A 323 2.72 -22.46 5.94
N LYS A 324 3.36 -22.22 4.79
CA LYS A 324 4.81 -22.41 4.62
C LYS A 324 5.59 -21.44 5.50
N THR A 325 5.05 -20.24 5.72
CA THR A 325 5.53 -19.26 6.69
C THR A 325 4.45 -18.99 7.74
N ASN A 326 4.83 -19.08 9.01
CA ASN A 326 3.96 -18.66 10.12
C ASN A 326 3.99 -17.12 10.24
N PRO A 327 2.85 -16.41 10.16
CA PRO A 327 2.82 -14.95 10.26
C PRO A 327 3.37 -14.49 11.62
N SER A 328 4.21 -13.46 11.56
CA SER A 328 4.88 -12.88 12.74
C SER A 328 5.08 -11.36 12.63
N GLY A 329 4.39 -10.72 11.69
CA GLY A 329 4.32 -9.27 11.60
C GLY A 329 3.44 -8.70 12.71
N LYS A 330 3.73 -7.47 13.14
CA LYS A 330 2.88 -6.71 14.07
C LYS A 330 2.61 -5.34 13.44
N LEU A 331 1.40 -4.81 13.60
CA LEU A 331 0.99 -3.54 13.01
C LEU A 331 1.87 -2.39 13.50
N SER A 332 2.48 -1.67 12.56
CA SER A 332 3.21 -0.42 12.84
C SER A 332 2.26 0.78 13.03
N LEU A 333 0.99 0.65 12.64
CA LEU A 333 -0.03 1.68 12.68
C LEU A 333 -1.24 1.23 13.50
N SER A 334 -1.98 2.19 14.08
CA SER A 334 -3.31 1.91 14.63
C SER A 334 -4.33 1.93 13.49
N PHE A 335 -5.24 0.96 13.44
CA PHE A 335 -6.32 0.89 12.44
C PHE A 335 -7.61 1.36 13.10
N PRO A 336 -8.01 2.64 12.95
CA PRO A 336 -9.27 3.12 13.51
C PRO A 336 -10.47 2.46 12.81
N ILE A 337 -11.61 2.45 13.49
CA ILE A 337 -12.85 1.89 12.93
C ILE A 337 -13.39 2.80 11.81
N ARG A 338 -13.27 4.12 12.00
CA ARG A 338 -13.73 5.13 11.04
C ARG A 338 -12.67 6.20 10.82
N ASN A 339 -12.74 6.90 9.70
CA ASN A 339 -11.83 8.01 9.40
C ASN A 339 -11.91 9.10 10.48
N GLU A 340 -13.11 9.43 10.95
CA GLU A 340 -13.39 10.47 11.95
C GLU A 340 -12.78 10.18 13.33
N ASP A 341 -12.42 8.92 13.59
CA ASP A 341 -11.85 8.54 14.87
C ASP A 341 -10.35 8.86 14.96
N ASN A 342 -9.73 9.26 13.84
CA ASN A 342 -8.30 9.55 13.78
C ASN A 342 -7.97 10.94 14.40
N PRO A 343 -6.83 11.09 15.10
CA PRO A 343 -6.49 12.32 15.82
C PRO A 343 -6.31 13.56 14.92
N ALA A 344 -5.93 13.35 13.65
CA ALA A 344 -5.68 14.43 12.71
C ALA A 344 -6.92 14.76 11.85
N TYR A 345 -8.07 14.10 12.05
CA TYR A 345 -9.23 14.19 11.15
C TYR A 345 -9.64 15.63 10.81
N LEU A 346 -9.63 16.54 11.79
CA LEU A 346 -10.03 17.94 11.60
C LEU A 346 -8.93 18.82 11.02
N ASN A 347 -7.66 18.38 11.04
CA ASN A 347 -6.51 19.20 10.69
C ASN A 347 -5.59 18.53 9.64
N PHE A 348 -6.08 17.53 8.90
CA PHE A 348 -5.32 16.85 7.85
C PHE A 348 -5.55 17.51 6.48
N SER A 349 -5.34 18.83 6.43
CA SER A 349 -5.42 19.66 5.23
C SER A 349 -4.45 20.84 5.33
N SER A 350 -3.97 21.32 4.18
CA SER A 350 -3.16 22.55 4.09
C SER A 350 -4.07 23.75 3.87
N ASP A 351 -4.60 24.30 4.96
CA ASP A 351 -5.47 25.46 4.93
C ASP A 351 -4.62 26.73 5.00
N GLU A 352 -4.65 27.60 3.99
CA GLU A 352 -3.82 28.81 3.94
C GLU A 352 -2.31 28.53 4.10
N ASN A 353 -1.81 27.43 3.50
CA ASN A 353 -0.41 26.99 3.57
C ASN A 353 0.09 26.60 4.97
N ARG A 354 -0.79 26.11 5.85
CA ARG A 354 -0.43 25.60 7.17
C ARG A 354 -1.22 24.33 7.51
N VAL A 355 -0.64 23.53 8.39
CA VAL A 355 -1.27 22.35 8.99
C VAL A 355 -1.08 22.45 10.50
N TRP A 356 -2.18 22.44 11.26
CA TRP A 356 -2.11 22.47 12.72
C TRP A 356 -2.06 21.04 13.27
N TYR A 357 -0.95 20.67 13.91
CA TYR A 357 -0.81 19.38 14.58
C TYR A 357 -1.50 19.44 15.96
N GLY A 358 -2.81 19.66 15.94
CA GLY A 358 -3.64 19.95 17.12
C GLY A 358 -3.78 18.79 18.11
N GLU A 359 -3.46 17.57 17.69
CA GLU A 359 -3.35 16.39 18.54
C GLU A 359 -2.10 16.39 19.42
N ASP A 360 -1.13 17.28 19.14
CA ASP A 360 0.13 17.41 19.88
C ASP A 360 0.86 16.04 20.00
N VAL A 361 1.32 15.63 21.18
CA VAL A 361 2.01 14.34 21.38
C VAL A 361 1.07 13.12 21.30
N TYR A 362 -0.24 13.32 21.18
CA TYR A 362 -1.24 12.25 21.14
C TYR A 362 -1.44 11.75 19.71
N ILE A 363 -0.43 11.04 19.19
CA ILE A 363 -0.44 10.45 17.85
C ILE A 363 -0.56 8.92 17.94
N GLY A 364 -1.39 8.33 17.08
CA GLY A 364 -1.61 6.88 17.01
C GLY A 364 -2.18 6.32 18.31
N TYR A 365 -1.69 5.16 18.78
CA TYR A 365 -2.20 4.52 20.01
C TYR A 365 -2.17 5.42 21.25
N ARG A 366 -1.27 6.42 21.29
CA ARG A 366 -1.22 7.41 22.38
C ARG A 366 -2.53 8.18 22.50
N PHE A 367 -3.15 8.52 21.37
CA PHE A 367 -4.47 9.16 21.31
C PHE A 367 -5.57 8.20 21.75
N TYR A 368 -5.71 7.08 21.04
CA TYR A 368 -6.82 6.15 21.23
C TYR A 368 -6.88 5.62 22.66
N GLU A 369 -5.74 5.28 23.26
CA GLU A 369 -5.70 4.87 24.67
C GLU A 369 -6.08 6.02 25.61
N LYS A 370 -5.58 7.25 25.36
CA LYS A 370 -5.84 8.41 26.21
C LYS A 370 -7.33 8.75 26.28
N ILE A 371 -8.02 8.71 25.15
CA ILE A 371 -9.45 8.99 25.06
C ILE A 371 -10.32 7.72 25.19
N LYS A 372 -9.71 6.56 25.45
CA LYS A 372 -10.36 5.24 25.58
C LYS A 372 -11.24 4.89 24.37
N LYS A 373 -10.79 5.27 23.17
CA LYS A 373 -11.47 5.01 21.91
C LYS A 373 -11.03 3.65 21.36
N GLN A 374 -12.01 2.84 20.99
CA GLN A 374 -11.75 1.54 20.35
C GLN A 374 -11.26 1.73 18.92
N VAL A 375 -10.44 0.79 18.47
CA VAL A 375 -9.85 0.70 17.13
C VAL A 375 -10.14 -0.70 16.60
N ALA A 376 -10.20 -0.86 15.28
CA ALA A 376 -10.39 -2.17 14.66
C ALA A 376 -9.21 -3.09 14.99
N PHE A 377 -7.99 -2.56 14.86
CA PHE A 377 -6.77 -3.26 15.27
C PHE A 377 -5.78 -2.29 15.91
N PRO A 378 -5.26 -2.59 17.12
CA PRO A 378 -4.36 -1.68 17.82
C PRO A 378 -2.92 -1.75 17.30
N PHE A 379 -2.14 -0.72 17.62
CA PHE A 379 -0.71 -0.71 17.38
C PHE A 379 -0.04 -1.95 18.00
N GLY A 380 0.89 -2.53 17.26
CA GLY A 380 1.62 -3.73 17.68
C GLY A 380 0.79 -5.02 17.66
N HIS A 381 -0.44 -5.02 17.14
CA HIS A 381 -1.25 -6.24 17.01
C HIS A 381 -0.77 -7.12 15.84
N GLY A 382 -0.88 -8.45 16.00
CA GLY A 382 -0.66 -9.41 14.92
C GLY A 382 -0.71 -10.84 15.45
N LEU A 383 -1.41 -11.71 14.73
CA LEU A 383 -1.64 -13.10 15.11
C LEU A 383 -0.53 -14.03 14.57
N SER A 384 -0.55 -15.28 15.02
CA SER A 384 0.34 -16.36 14.60
C SER A 384 -0.44 -17.66 14.45
N TYR A 385 0.09 -18.63 13.69
CA TYR A 385 -0.42 -20.01 13.65
C TYR A 385 -0.03 -20.84 14.87
N THR A 386 0.70 -20.25 15.82
CA THR A 386 0.97 -20.81 17.13
C THR A 386 0.61 -19.81 18.23
N THR A 387 0.67 -20.24 19.49
CA THR A 387 0.40 -19.40 20.65
C THR A 387 1.66 -19.19 21.46
N PHE A 388 1.78 -18.02 22.10
CA PHE A 388 2.91 -17.68 22.95
C PHE A 388 2.44 -17.30 24.36
N LYS A 389 3.25 -17.64 25.35
CA LYS A 389 3.09 -17.21 26.73
C LYS A 389 4.32 -16.41 27.15
N LEU A 390 4.09 -15.25 27.74
CA LEU A 390 5.12 -14.43 28.38
C LEU A 390 4.97 -14.59 29.90
N ASP A 391 6.06 -14.89 30.61
CA ASP A 391 6.07 -14.92 32.07
C ASP A 391 7.45 -14.60 32.67
N LYS A 392 7.53 -14.61 34.01
CA LYS A 392 8.77 -14.40 34.78
C LYS A 392 9.49 -13.09 34.42
N LEU A 393 8.73 -12.00 34.27
CA LEU A 393 9.28 -10.67 34.07
C LEU A 393 10.11 -10.24 35.29
N ASN A 394 11.35 -9.86 35.04
CA ASN A 394 12.22 -9.16 35.96
C ASN A 394 12.61 -7.82 35.32
N VAL A 395 12.32 -6.73 36.01
CA VAL A 395 12.71 -5.38 35.61
C VAL A 395 13.78 -4.88 36.57
N SER A 396 14.91 -4.47 36.02
CA SER A 396 16.00 -3.85 36.78
C SER A 396 16.45 -2.58 36.09
N ALA A 397 17.02 -1.65 36.86
CA ALA A 397 17.59 -0.43 36.31
C ALA A 397 18.92 -0.12 37.00
N ASP A 398 19.96 0.18 36.20
CA ASP A 398 21.23 0.74 36.66
C ASP A 398 21.26 2.25 36.40
N ALA A 399 22.41 2.92 36.50
CA ALA A 399 22.48 4.38 36.31
C ALA A 399 21.94 4.87 34.95
N SER A 400 22.11 4.09 33.88
CA SER A 400 21.83 4.52 32.49
C SER A 400 20.79 3.67 31.78
N THR A 401 20.55 2.43 32.23
CA THR A 401 19.80 1.42 31.48
C THR A 401 18.65 0.86 32.32
N ILE A 402 17.53 0.59 31.65
CA ILE A 402 16.43 -0.24 32.15
C ILE A 402 16.49 -1.56 31.39
N LYS A 403 16.50 -2.69 32.11
CA LYS A 403 16.52 -4.04 31.55
C LYS A 403 15.23 -4.75 31.92
N SER A 404 14.50 -5.22 30.91
CA SER A 404 13.35 -6.10 31.08
C SER A 404 13.73 -7.48 30.58
N THR A 405 13.83 -8.44 31.50
CA THR A 405 14.16 -9.83 31.21
C THR A 405 12.95 -10.70 31.50
N LEU A 406 12.55 -11.55 30.58
CA LEU A 406 11.36 -12.40 30.71
C LEU A 406 11.55 -13.71 29.95
N THR A 407 10.68 -14.68 30.22
CA THR A 407 10.62 -15.93 29.46
C THR A 407 9.49 -15.86 28.45
N VAL A 408 9.79 -16.21 27.20
CA VAL A 408 8.80 -16.42 26.14
C VAL A 408 8.74 -17.91 25.84
N THR A 409 7.54 -18.48 25.85
CA THR A 409 7.32 -19.89 25.52
C THR A 409 6.38 -20.00 24.34
N ASN A 410 6.76 -20.76 23.31
CA ASN A 410 5.84 -21.19 22.27
C ASN A 410 5.01 -22.36 22.81
N THR A 411 3.74 -22.10 23.10
CA THR A 411 2.83 -23.07 23.73
C THR A 411 2.01 -23.87 22.71
N GLY A 412 2.10 -23.54 21.42
CA GLY A 412 1.37 -24.24 20.38
C GLY A 412 2.18 -25.33 19.69
N SER A 413 1.64 -25.83 18.58
CA SER A 413 2.17 -26.99 17.83
C SER A 413 2.92 -26.61 16.56
N LYS A 414 3.19 -25.32 16.33
CA LYS A 414 3.90 -24.81 15.15
C LYS A 414 5.06 -23.95 15.59
N ASP A 415 6.17 -24.02 14.86
CA ASP A 415 7.27 -23.08 15.02
C ASP A 415 6.80 -21.67 14.63
N GLY A 416 7.33 -20.64 15.30
CA GLY A 416 6.90 -19.28 15.04
C GLY A 416 7.79 -18.25 15.72
N ALA A 417 7.53 -16.98 15.44
CA ALA A 417 8.22 -15.88 16.08
C ALA A 417 7.25 -14.92 16.76
N GLU A 418 7.62 -14.44 17.95
CA GLU A 418 6.86 -13.45 18.71
C GLU A 418 7.69 -12.17 18.91
N VAL A 419 7.01 -11.03 18.94
CA VAL A 419 7.57 -9.71 19.23
C VAL A 419 7.16 -9.32 20.65
N VAL A 420 8.13 -9.30 21.55
CA VAL A 420 7.95 -8.73 22.88
C VAL A 420 8.06 -7.21 22.79
N GLN A 421 7.03 -6.52 23.26
CA GLN A 421 6.94 -5.06 23.26
C GLN A 421 7.01 -4.55 24.71
N VAL A 422 7.87 -3.56 24.96
CA VAL A 422 8.09 -2.97 26.29
C VAL A 422 7.71 -1.50 26.26
N TYR A 423 6.72 -1.17 27.08
CA TYR A 423 6.19 0.17 27.25
C TYR A 423 6.55 0.73 28.62
N VAL A 424 6.73 2.05 28.71
CA VAL A 424 6.97 2.76 29.97
C VAL A 424 5.85 3.75 30.23
N ALA A 425 5.33 3.77 31.44
CA ALA A 425 4.24 4.63 31.88
C ALA A 425 4.62 5.38 33.18
N PRO A 426 4.60 6.72 33.21
CA PRO A 426 4.81 7.46 34.45
C PRO A 426 3.58 7.34 35.36
N VAL A 427 3.78 7.09 36.66
CA VAL A 427 2.66 6.93 37.62
C VAL A 427 2.02 8.27 37.99
N SER A 428 2.85 9.29 38.27
CA SER A 428 2.40 10.61 38.71
C SER A 428 3.17 11.74 38.00
N PRO A 429 3.01 11.90 36.68
CA PRO A 429 3.74 12.92 35.93
C PRO A 429 3.27 14.34 36.28
N SER A 430 4.19 15.31 36.30
CA SER A 430 3.86 16.73 36.53
C SER A 430 3.10 17.39 35.37
N ILE A 431 3.13 16.78 34.19
CA ILE A 431 2.38 17.21 33.01
C ILE A 431 1.53 16.06 32.46
N ARG A 432 0.58 16.39 31.57
CA ARG A 432 -0.18 15.37 30.86
C ARG A 432 0.75 14.64 29.88
N ARG A 433 0.71 13.30 29.91
CA ARG A 433 1.46 12.42 29.02
C ARG A 433 0.54 11.37 28.39
N PRO A 434 0.98 10.71 27.30
CA PRO A 434 0.41 9.43 26.87
C PRO A 434 0.34 8.44 28.05
N ILE A 435 -0.64 7.53 28.02
CA ILE A 435 -0.81 6.54 29.11
C ILE A 435 0.46 5.70 29.27
N LYS A 436 1.02 5.26 28.14
CA LYS A 436 2.28 4.54 28.06
C LYS A 436 2.92 4.80 26.71
N GLU A 437 4.23 4.58 26.61
CA GLU A 437 5.00 4.77 25.39
C GLU A 437 5.89 3.56 25.13
N LEU A 438 5.90 3.02 23.90
CA LEU A 438 6.84 1.98 23.47
C LEU A 438 8.27 2.51 23.56
N LYS A 439 9.14 1.83 24.32
CA LYS A 439 10.56 2.21 24.51
C LYS A 439 11.55 1.12 24.09
N GLY A 440 11.07 -0.09 23.82
CA GLY A 440 11.88 -1.16 23.28
C GLY A 440 11.04 -2.35 22.83
N PHE A 441 11.62 -3.17 21.95
CA PHE A 441 11.03 -4.43 21.54
C PHE A 441 12.12 -5.41 21.12
N THR A 442 11.81 -6.70 21.10
CA THR A 442 12.67 -7.73 20.52
C THR A 442 11.83 -8.82 19.89
N LYS A 443 12.32 -9.42 18.81
CA LYS A 443 11.65 -10.53 18.12
C LYS A 443 12.43 -11.81 18.37
N CYS A 444 11.74 -12.87 18.77
CA CYS A 444 12.35 -14.17 19.04
C CYS A 444 11.61 -15.28 18.28
N PHE A 445 12.38 -16.11 17.57
CA PHE A 445 11.87 -17.33 16.95
C PHE A 445 12.02 -18.50 17.91
N LEU A 446 10.96 -19.31 18.04
CA LEU A 446 10.87 -20.44 18.95
C LEU A 446 10.24 -21.64 18.23
N LYS A 447 10.86 -22.81 18.38
CA LYS A 447 10.23 -24.07 18.00
C LYS A 447 9.00 -24.36 18.86
N ALA A 448 8.10 -25.20 18.37
CA ALA A 448 6.96 -25.66 19.17
C ALA A 448 7.41 -26.23 20.53
N GLY A 449 6.84 -25.74 21.63
CA GLY A 449 7.19 -26.12 23.00
C GLY A 449 8.47 -25.49 23.55
N GLU A 450 9.24 -24.73 22.76
CA GLU A 450 10.48 -24.09 23.23
C GLU A 450 10.18 -22.89 24.14
N SER A 451 10.96 -22.77 25.22
CA SER A 451 11.03 -21.58 26.07
C SER A 451 12.40 -20.92 25.95
N ARG A 452 12.41 -19.59 25.86
CA ARG A 452 13.65 -18.79 25.83
C ARG A 452 13.54 -17.57 26.75
N GLN A 453 14.61 -17.28 27.48
CA GLN A 453 14.76 -16.01 28.15
C GLN A 453 15.17 -14.92 27.14
N VAL A 454 14.44 -13.82 27.12
CA VAL A 454 14.74 -12.65 26.28
C VAL A 454 14.96 -11.43 27.17
N GLN A 455 15.80 -10.50 26.69
CA GLN A 455 16.09 -9.24 27.36
C GLN A 455 15.87 -8.07 26.41
N VAL A 456 15.19 -7.04 26.88
CA VAL A 456 15.08 -5.74 26.21
C VAL A 456 15.79 -4.70 27.07
N SER A 457 16.86 -4.13 26.54
CA SER A 457 17.62 -3.05 27.18
C SER A 457 17.19 -1.71 26.59
N MET A 458 16.82 -0.77 27.45
CA MET A 458 16.35 0.56 27.05
C MET A 458 17.16 1.63 27.78
N SER A 459 17.48 2.73 27.09
CA SER A 459 18.08 3.91 27.73
C SER A 459 17.13 4.48 28.76
N LYS A 460 17.54 4.56 30.03
CA LYS A 460 16.73 5.19 31.09
C LYS A 460 16.39 6.63 30.71
N LYS A 461 17.40 7.39 30.26
CA LYS A 461 17.28 8.77 29.78
C LYS A 461 16.14 8.90 28.77
N TYR A 462 16.16 8.15 27.67
CA TYR A 462 15.13 8.26 26.62
C TYR A 462 13.78 7.62 26.99
N SER A 463 13.79 6.66 27.92
CA SER A 463 12.58 5.95 28.34
C SER A 463 11.70 6.75 29.28
N THR A 464 12.30 7.60 30.13
CA THR A 464 11.55 8.36 31.13
C THR A 464 11.36 9.83 30.76
N SER A 465 12.04 10.32 29.72
CA SER A 465 12.00 11.74 29.37
C SER A 465 10.70 12.20 28.71
N PHE A 466 10.40 13.48 28.89
CA PHE A 466 9.51 14.28 28.03
C PHE A 466 10.19 15.63 27.73
N TRP A 467 9.81 16.28 26.62
CA TRP A 467 10.32 17.61 26.28
C TRP A 467 9.53 18.68 27.02
N SER A 468 10.20 19.54 27.79
CA SER A 468 9.58 20.70 28.42
C SER A 468 9.74 21.91 27.51
N GLU A 469 8.65 22.38 26.92
CA GLU A 469 8.67 23.56 26.05
C GLU A 469 9.09 24.83 26.80
N GLN A 470 8.63 24.98 28.06
CA GLN A 470 8.98 26.13 28.90
C GLN A 470 10.50 26.19 29.15
N ARG A 471 11.15 25.04 29.36
CA ARG A 471 12.59 24.97 29.65
C ARG A 471 13.44 24.82 28.39
N LYS A 472 12.85 24.36 27.29
CA LYS A 472 13.54 23.95 26.06
C LYS A 472 14.60 22.87 26.34
N GLU A 473 14.24 21.92 27.19
CA GLU A 473 15.08 20.79 27.59
C GLU A 473 14.24 19.53 27.80
N TRP A 474 14.87 18.37 27.66
CA TRP A 474 14.28 17.11 28.08
C TRP A 474 14.38 16.94 29.60
N ILE A 475 13.33 16.37 30.21
CA ILE A 475 13.26 16.12 31.65
C ILE A 475 13.03 14.64 31.91
N CYS A 476 13.96 13.97 32.60
CA CYS A 476 13.67 12.72 33.30
C CYS A 476 13.15 13.08 34.69
N GLU A 477 11.86 13.01 34.92
CA GLU A 477 11.26 13.42 36.19
C GLU A 477 11.48 12.37 37.29
N LYS A 478 11.79 12.81 38.52
CA LYS A 478 11.81 11.93 39.69
C LYS A 478 10.42 11.31 39.88
N GLY A 479 10.38 10.04 40.25
CA GLY A 479 9.12 9.35 40.55
C GLY A 479 9.13 7.89 40.12
N GLU A 480 7.96 7.27 40.26
CA GLU A 480 7.72 5.88 39.87
C GLU A 480 7.26 5.79 38.41
N TYR A 481 7.77 4.78 37.72
CA TYR A 481 7.39 4.42 36.36
C TYR A 481 7.04 2.94 36.31
N GLU A 482 5.89 2.61 35.72
CA GLU A 482 5.57 1.24 35.37
C GLU A 482 6.28 0.84 34.07
N VAL A 483 6.75 -0.40 34.03
CA VAL A 483 7.23 -1.07 32.83
C VAL A 483 6.23 -2.16 32.48
N LEU A 484 5.55 -1.97 31.35
CA LEU A 484 4.45 -2.82 30.88
C LEU A 484 4.95 -3.64 29.70
N VAL A 485 4.83 -4.97 29.77
CA VAL A 485 5.37 -5.89 28.75
C VAL A 485 4.26 -6.79 28.21
N GLY A 486 4.25 -6.94 26.88
CA GLY A 486 3.30 -7.82 26.21
C GLY A 486 3.54 -7.95 24.71
N THR A 487 2.48 -8.28 23.97
CA THR A 487 2.56 -8.64 22.54
C THR A 487 1.83 -7.66 21.62
N SER A 488 1.13 -6.67 22.17
CA SER A 488 0.55 -5.52 21.46
C SER A 488 0.34 -4.35 22.43
N SER A 489 -0.05 -3.17 21.94
CA SER A 489 -0.33 -2.03 22.83
C SER A 489 -1.53 -2.26 23.75
N GLN A 490 -2.50 -3.09 23.35
CA GLN A 490 -3.67 -3.42 24.17
C GLN A 490 -3.49 -4.67 25.04
N ASP A 491 -2.46 -5.48 24.78
CA ASP A 491 -2.15 -6.70 25.53
C ASP A 491 -0.77 -6.59 26.18
N THR A 492 -0.74 -6.07 27.41
CA THR A 492 0.45 -5.93 28.25
C THR A 492 0.25 -6.59 29.62
N PRO A 493 0.23 -7.93 29.68
CA PRO A 493 -0.16 -8.68 30.88
C PRO A 493 0.90 -8.62 31.99
N LEU A 494 2.16 -8.37 31.66
CA LEU A 494 3.25 -8.33 32.63
C LEU A 494 3.57 -6.89 33.02
N ARG A 495 3.81 -6.69 34.32
CA ARG A 495 4.12 -5.38 34.91
C ARG A 495 5.33 -5.48 35.82
N GLY A 496 6.18 -4.47 35.75
CA GLY A 496 7.23 -4.18 36.73
C GLY A 496 7.28 -2.68 37.00
N SER A 497 8.20 -2.24 37.84
CA SER A 497 8.37 -0.81 38.13
C SER A 497 9.84 -0.44 38.29
N ILE A 498 10.13 0.84 38.07
CA ILE A 498 11.40 1.48 38.41
C ILE A 498 11.13 2.82 39.07
N SER A 499 12.07 3.23 39.92
CA SER A 499 12.04 4.54 40.58
C SER A 499 13.20 5.41 40.10
N LEU A 500 12.92 6.68 39.82
CA LEU A 500 13.92 7.71 39.57
C LEU A 500 14.07 8.57 40.83
N PRO A 501 15.23 8.55 41.52
CA PRO A 501 15.39 9.25 42.79
C PRO A 501 15.49 10.77 42.65
N ARG A 502 15.85 11.27 41.45
CA ARG A 502 16.02 12.69 41.17
C ARG A 502 15.57 13.04 39.76
N THR A 503 15.15 14.29 39.59
CA THR A 503 14.90 14.87 38.28
C THR A 503 16.23 15.23 37.61
N THR A 504 16.39 14.89 36.33
CA THR A 504 17.55 15.29 35.53
C THR A 504 17.11 15.98 34.25
N TYR A 505 17.89 16.94 33.80
CA TYR A 505 17.65 17.74 32.61
C TYR A 505 18.73 17.46 31.57
N TRP A 506 18.38 17.49 30.29
CA TRP A 506 19.34 17.30 29.22
C TRP A 506 18.86 17.87 27.88
N SER A 507 19.83 18.13 27.00
CA SER A 507 19.64 18.55 25.61
C SER A 507 20.67 17.83 24.74
N GLY A 508 20.45 17.78 23.43
CA GLY A 508 21.33 17.07 22.49
C GLY A 508 21.14 15.55 22.52
N LEU A 509 22.21 14.80 22.29
CA LEU A 509 22.19 13.32 22.26
C LEU A 509 22.59 12.70 23.60
#